data_AF-A0A975U143-F1
#
_entry.id   AF-A0A975U143-F1
#
_cell.length_a   1.000
_cell.length_b   1.000
_cell.length_c   1.000
_cell.angle_alpha   90.00
_cell.angle_beta   90.00
_cell.angle_gamma   90.00
#
_symmetry.space_group_name_H-M   'P 1'
#
loop_
_entity.id
_entity.type
_entity.pdbx_description
1 polymer ?
#
loop_
_entity_poly.entity_id
_entity_poly.type
_entity_poly.pdbx_seq_one_letter_code
_entity_poly.pdbx_strand_id
1 'polypeptide(L)' 'MSTLAPPRLRLSRSVRAGEAFEVRTLVQHPMETGLRRDGARLVPRDMLASIVVTPSLDSRAEHMRNSLA' A
#
# COMPACT_ATOMS: atom_id res chain seq x y z
N MET A 1 17.12 -7.58 7.67
CA MET A 1 15.67 -7.33 7.52
C MET A 1 15.52 -5.99 6.84
N SER A 2 14.89 -5.94 5.66
CA SER A 2 14.65 -4.66 4.99
C SER A 2 13.59 -3.90 5.79
N THR A 3 13.98 -2.85 6.49
CA THR A 3 13.05 -1.95 7.19
C THR A 3 12.32 -1.16 6.12
N LEU A 4 11.15 -1.65 5.72
CA LEU A 4 10.28 -0.96 4.77
C LEU A 4 9.91 0.41 5.32
N ALA A 5 10.31 1.46 4.62
CA ALA A 5 9.82 2.80 4.90
C ALA A 5 8.29 2.84 4.69
N PRO A 6 7.56 3.71 5.40
CA PRO A 6 6.13 3.87 5.16
C PRO A 6 5.85 4.14 3.67
N PRO A 7 4.85 3.47 3.08
CA PRO A 7 4.49 3.68 1.69
C PRO A 7 4.04 5.13 1.48
N ARG A 8 4.42 5.72 0.35
CA ARG A 8 4.01 7.08 -0.02
C ARG A 8 2.72 6.99 -0.84
N LEU A 9 1.64 7.56 -0.33
CA LEU A 9 0.37 7.63 -1.03
C LEU A 9 0.14 9.02 -1.65
N ARG A 10 -0.36 9.03 -2.87
CA ARG A 10 -0.88 10.21 -3.55
C ARG A 10 -2.28 9.90 -4.06
N LEU A 11 -3.24 10.66 -3.57
CA LEU A 11 -4.64 10.60 -3.96
C LEU A 11 -5.23 12.01 -3.87
N SER A 12 -6.39 12.21 -4.49
CA SER A 12 -7.16 13.43 -4.32
C SER A 12 -7.53 13.62 -2.84
N ARG A 13 -7.41 14.86 -2.33
CA ARG A 13 -7.77 15.18 -0.93
C ARG A 13 -9.27 15.07 -0.68
N SER A 14 -10.06 15.25 -1.73
CA SER A 14 -11.52 15.18 -1.72
C SER A 14 -12.00 14.56 -3.02
N VAL A 15 -13.08 13.80 -2.95
CA VAL A 15 -13.73 13.14 -4.10
C VAL A 15 -15.24 13.27 -3.91
N ARG A 16 -16.00 13.38 -5.00
CA ARG A 16 -17.47 13.39 -4.90
C ARG A 16 -18.00 11.96 -4.88
N ALA A 17 -19.15 11.77 -4.24
CA ALA A 17 -19.83 10.49 -4.28
C ALA A 17 -20.17 10.11 -5.74
N GLY A 18 -19.84 8.87 -6.13
CA GLY A 18 -20.03 8.38 -7.49
C GLY A 18 -18.95 8.82 -8.49
N GLU A 19 -17.97 9.63 -8.09
CA GLU A 19 -16.87 10.06 -8.95
C GLU A 19 -15.70 9.07 -8.88
N ALA A 20 -15.16 8.68 -10.04
CA ALA A 20 -13.94 7.89 -10.11
C ALA A 20 -12.73 8.74 -9.74
N PHE A 21 -11.80 8.19 -8.96
CA PHE A 21 -10.56 8.86 -8.59
C PHE A 21 -9.38 7.90 -8.58
N GLU A 22 -8.17 8.46 -8.61
CA GLU A 22 -6.94 7.68 -8.68
C GLU A 22 -6.22 7.60 -7.32
N VAL A 23 -5.76 6.40 -6.99
CA VAL A 23 -4.84 6.16 -5.86
C VAL A 23 -3.51 5.69 -6.41
N ARG A 24 -2.46 6.50 -6.22
CA ARG A 24 -1.09 6.14 -6.55
C ARG A 24 -0.32 5.85 -5.27
N THR A 25 0.41 4.74 -5.23
CA THR A 25 1.28 4.38 -4.11
C THR A 25 2.69 4.07 -4.58
N LEU A 26 3.68 4.42 -3.76
CA LEU A 26 5.09 4.13 -4.00
C LEU A 26 5.69 3.52 -2.73
N VAL A 27 6.24 2.32 -2.86
CA VAL A 27 6.92 1.60 -1.78
C VAL A 27 8.40 1.54 -2.12
N GLN A 28 9.26 1.96 -1.19
CA GLN A 28 10.70 1.79 -1.34
C GLN A 28 11.09 0.38 -0.89
N HIS A 29 11.31 -0.51 -1.84
CA HIS A 29 11.74 -1.88 -1.60
C HIS A 29 12.75 -2.31 -2.68
N PRO A 30 13.80 -3.08 -2.35
CA PRO A 30 14.85 -3.46 -3.31
C PRO A 30 14.37 -4.38 -4.45
N MET A 31 13.24 -5.09 -4.28
CA MET A 31 12.69 -6.03 -5.26
C MET A 31 13.75 -7.03 -5.80
N GLU A 32 14.52 -7.62 -4.89
CA GLU A 32 15.53 -8.63 -5.20
C GLU A 32 14.87 -9.91 -5.72
N THR A 33 15.05 -10.20 -7.01
CA THR A 33 14.40 -11.34 -7.68
C THR A 33 14.97 -12.69 -7.26
N GLY A 34 16.20 -12.70 -6.74
CA GLY A 34 16.98 -13.89 -6.42
C GLY A 34 17.88 -14.39 -7.55
N LEU A 35 17.89 -13.67 -8.70
CA LEU A 35 18.70 -14.03 -9.87
C LEU A 35 20.09 -13.38 -9.85
N ARG A 36 20.26 -12.34 -9.04
CA ARG A 36 21.54 -11.62 -8.92
C ARG A 36 22.58 -12.50 -8.23
N ARG A 37 23.81 -12.44 -8.73
CA ARG A 37 24.98 -13.10 -8.13
C ARG A 37 25.82 -12.12 -7.35
N ASP A 38 26.37 -12.59 -6.25
CA ASP A 38 27.44 -11.97 -5.48
C ASP A 38 28.60 -12.97 -5.42
N GLY A 39 29.59 -12.77 -6.29
CA GLY A 39 30.59 -13.78 -6.62
C GLY A 39 29.96 -15.07 -7.14
N ALA A 40 30.21 -16.19 -6.45
CA ALA A 40 29.65 -17.50 -6.79
C ALA A 40 28.24 -17.74 -6.20
N ARG A 41 27.73 -16.87 -5.33
CA ARG A 41 26.49 -17.11 -4.59
C ARG A 41 25.32 -16.33 -5.19
N LEU A 42 24.14 -16.97 -5.25
CA LEU A 42 22.89 -16.26 -5.54
C LEU A 42 22.42 -15.47 -4.32
N VAL A 43 22.04 -14.23 -4.54
CA VAL A 43 21.42 -13.42 -3.49
C VAL A 43 20.01 -13.96 -3.25
N PRO A 44 19.56 -14.14 -1.99
CA PRO A 44 18.21 -14.61 -1.72
C PRO A 44 17.14 -13.65 -2.28
N ARG A 45 16.06 -14.22 -2.81
CA ARG A 45 14.90 -13.45 -3.27
C ARG A 45 14.26 -12.71 -2.09
N ASP A 46 14.03 -11.42 -2.28
CA ASP A 46 13.27 -10.52 -1.40
C ASP A 46 12.44 -9.63 -2.31
N MET A 47 11.16 -9.97 -2.50
CA MET A 47 10.21 -9.18 -3.29
C MET A 47 8.90 -9.01 -2.54
N LEU A 48 8.25 -7.88 -2.76
CA LEU A 48 6.87 -7.68 -2.37
C LEU A 48 5.98 -8.69 -3.11
N ALA A 49 5.25 -9.50 -2.34
CA ALA A 49 4.36 -10.53 -2.91
C ALA A 49 2.94 -10.02 -3.16
N SER A 50 2.47 -9.06 -2.36
CA SER A 50 1.13 -8.49 -2.48
C SER A 50 1.07 -7.06 -1.98
N ILE A 51 0.14 -6.28 -2.54
CA ILE A 51 -0.25 -4.96 -2.06
C ILE A 51 -1.77 -4.97 -1.93
N VAL A 52 -2.27 -4.68 -0.73
CA VAL A 52 -3.70 -4.57 -0.45
C VAL A 52 -3.98 -3.14 0.00
N VAL A 53 -5.01 -2.53 -0.61
CA VAL A 53 -5.49 -1.20 -0.23
C VAL A 53 -6.90 -1.36 0.33
N THR A 54 -7.07 -1.02 1.60
CA THR A 54 -8.37 -1.08 2.28
C THR A 54 -8.81 0.34 2.61
N PRO A 55 -10.04 0.74 2.30
CA PRO A 55 -10.57 2.01 2.81
C PRO A 55 -10.62 1.93 4.34
N SER A 56 -10.05 2.92 5.02
CA SER A 56 -10.20 3.01 6.47
C SER A 56 -11.67 3.32 6.75
N LEU A 57 -12.39 2.35 7.32
CA LEU A 57 -13.68 2.60 7.95
C LEU A 57 -13.40 3.41 9.21
N ASP A 58 -13.27 4.72 9.09
CA ASP A 58 -13.13 5.56 10.26
C ASP A 58 -14.46 5.53 11.04
N SER A 59 -14.37 5.17 12.31
CA SER A 59 -15.46 4.97 13.29
C SER A 59 -16.53 6.09 13.36
N ARG A 60 -16.24 7.27 12.80
CA ARG A 60 -17.22 8.35 12.58
C ARG A 60 -18.34 7.98 11.59
N ALA A 61 -18.06 7.17 10.57
CA ALA A 61 -19.06 6.70 9.62
C ALA A 61 -20.04 5.69 10.26
N GLU A 62 -19.57 4.95 11.26
CA GLU A 62 -20.37 3.98 12.02
C GLU A 62 -21.26 4.68 13.05
N HIS A 63 -20.75 5.73 13.71
CA HIS A 63 -21.55 6.60 14.59
C HIS A 63 -22.69 7.32 13.84
N MET A 64 -22.46 7.74 12.59
CA MET A 64 -23.49 8.43 11.80
C MET A 64 -24.55 7.47 11.23
N ARG A 65 -24.21 6.18 11.03
CA ARG A 65 -25.18 5.13 10.67
C ARG A 65 -26.09 4.75 11.85
N ASN A 66 -25.56 4.72 13.08
CA ASN A 66 -26.35 4.37 14.27
C ASN A 66 -27.13 5.53 14.90
N SER A 67 -26.92 6.77 14.43
CA SER A 67 -27.68 7.95 14.86
C SER A 67 -28.94 8.21 14.02
N LEU A 68 -29.18 7.40 12.98
CA LEU A 68 -30.34 7.48 12.08
C LEU A 68 -31.26 6.24 12.18
N ALA A 69 -31.06 5.41 13.21
CA ALA A 69 -31.93 4.31 13.60
C ALA A 69 -32.53 4.60 14.99
#